data_AF-A0A0S9F1D7-F1
#
_entry.id   AF-A0A0S9F1D7-F1
#
_cell.length_a   1.000
_cell.length_b   1.000
_cell.length_c   1.000
_cell.angle_alpha   90.00
_cell.angle_beta   90.00
_cell.angle_gamma   90.00
#
_symmetry.space_group_name_H-M   'P 1'
#
loop_
_entity.id
_entity.type
_entity.pdbx_description
1 polymer ?
#
loop_
_entity_poly.entity_id
_entity_poly.type
_entity_poly.pdbx_seq_one_letter_code
_entity_poly.pdbx_strand_id
1 'polypeptide(L)'
;MSDTSEFHPLPSARALEHYTRLFGVGTGSLRDEFVKAATKMQWSDAESREWARMAETHRMALMLLAGVDGDLGVLAQRHWRELPEPERIALKAEARFARREFSRLHALTGRW
;
A
#
# COMPACT_ATOMS: atom_id res chain seq x y z
N MET A 1 -15.88 -7.59 53.19
CA MET A 1 -15.29 -8.43 52.12
C MET A 1 -16.41 -8.76 51.17
N SER A 2 -16.47 -8.09 50.01
CA SER A 2 -17.36 -8.47 48.93
C SER A 2 -16.55 -8.29 47.65
N ASP A 3 -16.05 -9.43 47.17
CA ASP A 3 -15.33 -9.57 45.92
C ASP A 3 -16.36 -9.51 44.78
N THR A 4 -16.62 -8.31 44.26
CA THR A 4 -17.34 -8.15 43.00
C THR A 4 -16.36 -8.39 41.86
N SER A 5 -16.09 -9.67 41.61
CA SER A 5 -15.57 -10.14 40.33
C SER A 5 -16.56 -9.69 39.25
N GLU A 6 -16.21 -8.61 38.54
CA GLU A 6 -16.93 -8.17 37.35
C GLU A 6 -16.88 -9.30 36.33
N PHE A 7 -17.96 -10.07 36.28
CA PHE A 7 -18.17 -11.06 35.23
C PHE A 7 -18.41 -10.30 33.93
N HIS A 8 -17.34 -9.95 33.22
CA HIS A 8 -17.42 -9.62 31.82
C HIS A 8 -17.56 -10.94 31.07
N PRO A 9 -18.76 -11.30 30.55
CA PRO A 9 -18.87 -12.48 29.72
C PRO A 9 -17.91 -12.28 28.54
N LEU A 10 -16.95 -13.19 28.39
CA LEU A 10 -16.12 -13.23 27.20
C LEU A 10 -17.08 -13.22 26.01
N PRO A 11 -16.92 -12.30 25.05
CA PRO A 11 -17.84 -12.19 23.94
C PRO A 11 -17.95 -13.57 23.29
N SER A 12 -19.19 -14.05 23.13
CA SER A 12 -19.45 -15.33 22.48
C SER A 12 -18.72 -15.40 21.14
N ALA A 13 -18.39 -16.59 20.66
CA ALA A 13 -17.70 -16.74 19.36
C ALA A 13 -18.41 -15.93 18.25
N ARG A 14 -19.75 -15.91 18.28
CA ARG A 14 -20.59 -15.11 17.39
C ARG A 14 -20.43 -13.59 17.58
N ALA A 15 -20.31 -13.11 18.83
CA ALA A 15 -20.03 -11.71 19.11
C ALA A 15 -18.63 -11.28 18.64
N LEU A 16 -17.63 -12.15 18.76
CA LEU A 16 -16.28 -11.92 18.23
C LEU A 16 -16.26 -11.87 16.70
N GLU A 17 -17.00 -12.75 16.02
CA GLU A 17 -17.17 -12.72 14.57
C GLU A 17 -17.83 -11.42 14.11
N HIS A 18 -18.91 -11.00 14.77
CA HIS A 18 -19.58 -9.74 14.46
C HIS A 18 -18.68 -8.52 14.72
N TYR A 19 -17.93 -8.52 15.82
CA TYR A 19 -16.97 -7.47 16.13
C TYR A 19 -15.86 -7.39 15.09
N THR A 20 -15.31 -8.55 14.68
CA THR A 20 -14.26 -8.63 13.65
C THR A 20 -14.79 -8.16 12.29
N ARG A 21 -16.04 -8.50 11.95
CA ARG A 21 -16.70 -8.04 10.72
C ARG A 21 -16.93 -6.53 10.74
N LEU A 22 -17.33 -5.94 11.87
CA LEU A 22 -17.62 -4.50 11.98
C LEU A 22 -16.35 -3.65 12.10
N PHE A 23 -15.39 -4.08 12.90
CA PHE A 23 -14.26 -3.26 13.36
C PHE A 23 -12.87 -3.90 13.17
N GLY A 24 -12.79 -5.15 12.71
CA GLY A 24 -11.52 -5.86 12.52
C GLY A 24 -10.61 -5.19 11.48
N VAL A 25 -9.30 -5.36 11.66
CA VAL A 25 -8.27 -4.90 10.72
C VAL A 25 -7.83 -6.10 9.87
N GLY A 26 -8.25 -6.14 8.61
CA GLY A 26 -7.94 -7.24 7.70
C GLY A 26 -8.94 -7.33 6.55
N THR A 27 -8.52 -7.99 5.46
CA THR A 27 -9.30 -8.09 4.22
C THR A 27 -10.71 -8.65 4.47
N GLY A 28 -11.73 -7.82 4.29
CA GLY A 28 -13.13 -8.22 4.45
C GLY A 28 -13.82 -7.68 5.70
N SER A 29 -13.30 -6.62 6.33
CA SER A 29 -14.09 -5.85 7.30
C SER A 29 -15.16 -5.00 6.59
N LEU A 30 -16.26 -4.69 7.28
CA LEU A 30 -17.28 -3.75 6.80
C LEU A 30 -16.68 -2.36 6.56
N ARG A 31 -15.67 -1.97 7.35
CA ARG A 31 -14.91 -0.75 7.10
C ARG A 31 -14.26 -0.76 5.72
N ASP A 32 -13.60 -1.85 5.34
CA ASP A 32 -12.95 -1.96 4.02
C ASP A 32 -13.97 -1.99 2.88
N GLU A 33 -15.12 -2.64 3.10
CA GLU A 33 -16.21 -2.65 2.14
C GLU A 33 -16.86 -1.27 1.98
N PHE A 34 -17.08 -0.55 3.08
CA PHE A 34 -17.56 0.83 3.05
C PHE A 34 -16.56 1.75 2.36
N VAL A 35 -15.26 1.61 2.64
CA VAL A 35 -14.22 2.35 1.91
C VAL A 35 -14.29 2.00 0.42
N LYS A 36 -14.36 0.73 0.05
CA LYS A 36 -14.45 0.28 -1.36
C LYS A 36 -15.69 0.83 -2.07
N ALA A 37 -16.84 0.82 -1.40
CA ALA A 37 -18.13 1.25 -1.92
C ALA A 37 -18.28 2.77 -1.97
N ALA A 38 -17.94 3.47 -0.88
CA ALA A 38 -17.96 4.93 -0.81
C ALA A 38 -17.00 5.56 -1.82
N THR A 39 -15.86 4.89 -2.05
CA THR A 39 -14.92 5.34 -3.06
C THR A 39 -15.36 4.93 -4.47
N LYS A 40 -16.45 4.17 -4.71
CA LYS A 40 -16.92 3.74 -6.04
C LYS A 40 -15.82 3.11 -6.93
N MET A 41 -14.83 2.42 -6.35
CA MET A 41 -13.54 2.07 -7.02
C MET A 41 -12.71 3.27 -7.53
N GLN A 42 -13.18 4.51 -7.36
CA GLN A 42 -12.51 5.79 -7.53
C GLN A 42 -11.54 6.11 -6.39
N TRP A 43 -10.81 5.11 -5.87
CA TRP A 43 -9.42 5.38 -5.52
C TRP A 43 -8.74 5.59 -6.86
N SER A 44 -9.04 6.75 -7.44
CA SER A 44 -8.59 7.25 -8.72
C SER A 44 -7.10 7.42 -8.56
N ASP A 45 -6.39 6.31 -8.68
CA ASP A 45 -4.96 6.14 -8.82
C ASP A 45 -4.07 6.98 -7.91
N ALA A 46 -4.00 6.62 -6.63
CA ALA A 46 -2.86 7.05 -5.81
C ALA A 46 -1.54 6.62 -6.47
N GLU A 47 -1.49 5.37 -6.97
CA GLU A 47 -0.33 4.82 -7.68
C GLU A 47 -0.06 5.55 -9.00
N SER A 48 -1.05 5.75 -9.90
CA SER A 48 -0.76 6.51 -11.13
C SER A 48 -0.40 7.98 -10.85
N ARG A 49 -0.94 8.61 -9.80
CA ARG A 49 -0.53 9.97 -9.43
C ARG A 49 0.89 10.02 -8.88
N GLU A 50 1.26 9.08 -8.03
CA GLU A 50 2.63 8.97 -7.51
C GLU A 50 3.61 8.71 -8.66
N TRP A 51 3.25 7.78 -9.56
CA TRP A 51 4.01 7.51 -10.77
C TRP A 51 4.17 8.75 -11.65
N ALA A 52 3.07 9.45 -11.95
CA ALA A 52 3.09 10.64 -12.80
C ALA A 52 3.87 11.82 -12.20
N ARG A 53 3.91 11.94 -10.87
CA ARG A 53 4.68 12.99 -10.18
C ARG A 53 6.17 12.68 -10.08
N MET A 54 6.55 11.41 -10.20
CA MET A 54 7.94 11.00 -10.13
C MET A 54 8.69 11.48 -11.37
N ALA A 55 9.88 12.05 -11.17
CA ALA A 55 10.75 12.43 -12.28
C ALA A 55 11.07 11.20 -13.15
N GLU A 56 11.12 11.39 -14.47
CA GLU A 56 11.32 10.31 -15.44
C GLU A 56 12.56 9.46 -15.13
N THR A 57 13.67 10.12 -14.78
CA THR A 57 14.92 9.46 -14.37
C THR A 57 14.74 8.50 -13.19
N HIS A 58 13.88 8.84 -12.24
CA HIS A 58 13.61 8.00 -11.08
C HIS A 58 12.66 6.84 -11.42
N ARG A 59 11.71 7.06 -12.33
CA ARG A 59 10.88 5.98 -12.90
C ARG A 59 11.73 4.96 -13.65
N MET A 60 12.65 5.42 -14.49
CA MET A 60 13.60 4.58 -15.20
C MET A 60 14.50 3.80 -14.24
N ALA A 61 15.04 4.45 -13.20
CA ALA A 61 15.86 3.77 -12.19
C ALA A 61 15.06 2.68 -11.45
N LEU A 62 13.81 2.96 -11.10
CA LEU A 62 12.93 1.97 -10.46
C LEU A 62 12.64 0.78 -11.37
N MET A 63 12.41 1.02 -12.66
CA MET A 63 12.21 -0.02 -13.67
C MET A 63 13.46 -0.89 -13.84
N LEU A 64 14.63 -0.28 -13.92
CA LEU A 64 15.91 -0.99 -13.99
C LEU A 64 16.11 -1.90 -12.77
N LEU A 65 15.88 -1.38 -11.56
CA LEU A 65 16.02 -2.14 -10.32
C LEU A 65 14.97 -3.26 -10.20
N ALA A 66 13.76 -3.04 -10.69
CA ALA A 66 12.70 -4.03 -10.74
C ALA A 66 12.93 -5.11 -11.82
N GLY A 67 13.98 -5.00 -12.65
CA GLY A 67 14.27 -5.93 -13.73
C GLY A 67 13.29 -5.83 -14.90
N VAL A 68 12.73 -4.64 -15.16
CA VAL A 68 11.89 -4.40 -16.34
C VAL A 68 12.78 -4.30 -17.57
N ASP A 69 12.49 -5.11 -18.58
CA ASP A 69 13.24 -5.14 -19.84
C ASP A 69 12.68 -4.16 -20.88
N GLY A 70 13.53 -3.68 -21.79
CA GLY A 70 13.16 -2.86 -22.95
C GLY A 70 13.68 -1.42 -22.89
N ASP A 71 13.06 -0.55 -23.69
CA ASP A 71 13.39 0.89 -23.71
C ASP A 71 12.75 1.58 -22.51
N LEU A 72 13.53 1.72 -21.43
CA LEU A 72 13.10 2.33 -20.19
C LEU A 72 12.65 3.79 -20.35
N GLY A 73 13.20 4.54 -21.32
CA GLY A 73 12.79 5.92 -21.55
C GLY A 73 11.34 5.99 -22.05
N VAL A 74 11.01 5.15 -23.03
CA VAL A 74 9.63 5.04 -23.53
C VAL A 74 8.69 4.47 -22.48
N LEU A 75 9.11 3.42 -21.76
CA LEU A 75 8.29 2.78 -20.73
C LEU A 75 8.00 3.72 -19.55
N ALA A 76 8.98 4.51 -19.11
CA ALA A 76 8.83 5.42 -17.99
C ALA A 76 7.74 6.48 -18.25
N GLN A 77 7.52 6.88 -19.51
CA GLN A 77 6.52 7.89 -19.88
C GLN A 77 5.08 7.37 -19.86
N ARG A 78 4.88 6.05 -19.86
CA ARG A 78 3.55 5.43 -19.87
C ARG A 78 2.77 5.73 -18.61
N HIS A 79 1.45 5.72 -18.76
CA HIS A 79 0.57 5.74 -17.61
C HIS A 79 0.75 4.43 -16.82
N TRP A 80 0.70 4.51 -15.49
CA TRP A 80 0.86 3.34 -14.62
C TRP A 80 -0.09 2.18 -14.97
N ARG A 81 -1.30 2.49 -15.46
CA ARG A 81 -2.26 1.47 -15.90
C ARG A 81 -1.87 0.73 -17.18
N GLU A 82 -1.04 1.33 -18.02
CA GLU A 82 -0.57 0.77 -19.28
C GLU A 82 0.60 -0.20 -19.07
N LEU A 83 1.23 -0.17 -17.89
CA LEU A 83 2.23 -1.17 -17.52
C LEU A 83 1.55 -2.52 -17.26
N PRO A 84 2.11 -3.63 -17.80
CA PRO A 84 1.65 -4.98 -17.49
C PRO A 84 1.59 -5.26 -15.98
N GLU A 85 0.60 -6.05 -15.55
CA GLU A 85 0.44 -6.39 -14.14
C GLU A 85 1.69 -7.01 -13.49
N PRO A 86 2.42 -7.94 -14.15
CA PRO A 86 3.66 -8.48 -13.58
C PRO A 86 4.71 -7.40 -13.30
N GLU A 87 4.87 -6.44 -14.22
CA GLU A 87 5.80 -5.32 -14.06
C GLU A 87 5.34 -4.39 -12.93
N ARG A 88 4.04 -4.10 -12.82
CA ARG A 88 3.51 -3.31 -11.70
C ARG A 88 3.79 -3.96 -10.35
N ILE A 89 3.66 -5.29 -10.26
CA ILE A 89 3.96 -6.03 -9.03
C ILE A 89 5.44 -5.91 -8.68
N ALA A 90 6.33 -6.12 -9.66
CA ALA A 90 7.78 -5.99 -9.48
C ALA A 90 8.18 -4.56 -9.05
N LEU A 91 7.66 -3.54 -9.74
CA LEU A 91 7.89 -2.13 -9.41
C LEU A 91 7.41 -1.78 -8.00
N LYS A 92 6.27 -2.33 -7.56
CA LYS A 92 5.77 -2.12 -6.19
C LYS A 92 6.63 -2.85 -5.15
N ALA A 93 7.18 -4.01 -5.47
CA ALA A 93 8.12 -4.70 -4.58
C ALA A 93 9.40 -3.87 -4.42
N GLU A 94 9.95 -3.39 -5.53
CA GLU A 94 11.15 -2.57 -5.56
C GLU A 94 10.95 -1.21 -4.88
N ALA A 95 9.84 -0.52 -5.13
CA ALA A 95 9.53 0.74 -4.44
C ALA A 95 9.49 0.60 -2.91
N ARG A 96 8.97 -0.53 -2.41
CA ARG A 96 8.98 -0.81 -0.96
C ARG A 96 10.39 -1.07 -0.45
N PHE A 97 11.25 -1.72 -1.23
CA PHE A 97 12.64 -1.93 -0.90
C PHE A 97 13.42 -0.61 -0.89
N ALA A 98 13.37 0.14 -1.98
CA ALA A 98 14.00 1.46 -2.12
C ALA A 98 13.58 2.42 -1.01
N ARG A 99 12.29 2.45 -0.63
CA ARG A 99 11.82 3.26 0.51
C ARG A 99 12.53 2.93 1.82
N ARG A 100 12.80 1.65 2.10
CA ARG A 100 13.48 1.21 3.34
C ARG A 100 14.97 1.55 3.34
N GLU A 101 15.61 1.50 2.18
CA GLU A 101 17.02 1.84 2.05
C GLU A 101 17.24 3.35 2.06
N PHE A 102 16.44 4.10 1.29
CA PHE A 102 16.53 5.56 1.22
C PHE A 102 16.14 6.27 2.51
N SER A 103 15.28 5.67 3.34
CA SER A 103 15.01 6.22 4.67
C SER A 103 16.25 6.20 5.59
N ARG A 104 17.31 5.46 5.24
CA ARG A 104 18.57 5.43 6.02
C ARG A 104 19.57 6.50 5.57
N LEU A 105 19.33 7.19 4.45
CA LEU A 105 20.23 8.18 3.87
C LEU A 105 20.20 9.54 4.60
N HIS A 106 20.20 9.54 5.93
CA HIS A 106 20.16 10.77 6.72
C HIS A 106 21.43 11.61 6.57
N ALA A 107 22.60 10.98 6.68
CA ALA A 107 23.88 11.69 6.58
C ALA A 107 24.14 12.26 5.17
N LEU A 108 23.64 11.59 4.13
CA LEU A 108 23.82 12.02 2.75
C LEU A 108 22.84 13.12 2.30
N THR A 109 21.74 13.29 3.04
CA THR A 109 20.72 14.32 2.76
C THR A 109 20.71 15.46 3.78
N GLY A 110 21.49 15.32 4.86
CA GLY A 110 21.71 16.37 5.85
C GLY A 110 22.48 17.55 5.27
N ARG A 111 22.22 18.73 5.81
CA ARG A 111 23.08 19.90 5.56
C ARG A 111 24.20 19.86 6.59
N TRP A 112 25.44 19.87 6.10
CA TRP A 112 26.64 20.08 6.91
C TRP A 112 26.67 21.50 7.45
#